data_AF-A0A7J8PNH5-F1
#
_entry.id   AF-A0A7J8PNH5-F1
#
_cell.length_a   1.000
_cell.length_b   1.000
_cell.length_c   1.000
_cell.angle_alpha   90.00
_cell.angle_beta   90.00
_cell.angle_gamma   90.00
#
_symmetry.space_group_name_H-M   'P 1'
#
loop_
_entity.id
_entity.type
_entity.pdbx_description
1 polymer ?
#
loop_
_entity_poly.entity_id
_entity_poly.type
_entity_poly.pdbx_seq_one_letter_code
_entity_poly.pdbx_strand_id
1 'polypeptide(L)'
;MIVNICPNAANLSETLSSLNFAARARNSVLSLGNRDTIKKWRDVANDARKELYEKEKEIQDLKQEVLGLKQELKGANDQCVLLFNEVQKAWKVSFTLHSDLKSENVMLEDKHKIEKEQNAQLRNQVAQLLQSEQEQKLQMQQYDSTIQTLQAKVKSLELQLNEAIRSGEAKSVSSEKGSGVSTISKTAGDGMDSSAVTKKLEEELKKRDALIERLHEENEKLFDRLTEKASTGGSPQVPSPFSKGTANTQPQDPGRNDRRSIDVPLQLAMDKTDGAGALVKAGSDKVKTTPAGEYLTAALNDFDPDQYDSIAAISDGANKLLMLVLAAVIKAGASREHEILAEIRDAVFAFIRKMEPKRVMDTMLVSRVRILYIRSLLARSPELQSIKVSPVECFLEKPNSGRSRSSSRSNSPGRSPVRYVDEQIQGFKVNIKPEKKSKLSSVVSRIRGFDQDTLRQQQVTGGKLREIQEEAKSFAVGNKALAALFVHTPAGELQRQIRSWLAENFEFLSVTGDEASGGTTGQLELLSTAIMDGWMAGLGAALPPNTDALGQLLSEYAKRVFTSQLQHLK
;
A
#
# COMPACT_ATOMS: atom_id res chain seq x y z
N MET A 1 88.32 -51.07 -1.34
CA MET A 1 89.61 -50.38 -1.12
C MET A 1 90.16 -50.81 0.23
N ILE A 2 91.30 -51.50 0.28
CA ILE A 2 92.07 -51.69 1.52
C ILE A 2 93.08 -50.54 1.53
N VAL A 3 92.88 -49.56 2.40
CA VAL A 3 93.81 -48.44 2.57
C VAL A 3 94.75 -48.80 3.71
N ASN A 4 96.05 -48.91 3.41
CA ASN A 4 97.07 -49.21 4.41
C ASN A 4 97.52 -47.89 5.05
N ILE A 5 97.17 -47.66 6.32
CA ILE A 5 97.48 -46.41 7.03
C ILE A 5 98.59 -46.71 8.04
N CYS A 6 99.73 -46.02 7.92
CA CYS A 6 100.85 -46.10 8.86
C CYS A 6 100.89 -44.84 9.74
N PRO A 7 100.19 -44.80 10.89
CA PRO A 7 100.20 -43.65 11.77
C PRO A 7 101.56 -43.48 12.47
N ASN A 8 101.94 -42.23 12.74
CA ASN A 8 103.09 -41.87 13.58
C ASN A 8 102.60 -41.35 14.95
N ALA A 9 103.50 -41.20 15.92
CA ALA A 9 103.12 -40.87 17.30
C ALA A 9 102.34 -39.54 17.44
N ALA A 10 102.55 -38.59 16.52
CA ALA A 10 101.89 -37.28 16.56
C ALA A 10 100.45 -37.31 16.00
N ASN A 11 100.15 -38.22 15.06
CA ASN A 11 98.84 -38.27 14.38
C ASN A 11 97.98 -39.51 14.73
N LEU A 12 98.47 -40.37 15.63
CA LEU A 12 97.80 -41.61 16.04
C LEU A 12 96.36 -41.36 16.55
N SER A 13 96.18 -40.34 17.39
CA SER A 13 94.87 -40.02 17.99
C SER A 13 93.84 -39.62 16.92
N GLU A 14 94.22 -38.74 15.99
CA GLU A 14 93.34 -38.27 14.92
C GLU A 14 93.05 -39.36 13.89
N THR A 15 94.05 -40.22 13.63
CA THR A 15 93.89 -41.39 12.77
C THR A 15 92.89 -42.38 13.37
N LEU A 16 92.99 -42.66 14.69
CA LEU A 16 92.07 -43.54 15.39
C LEU A 16 90.65 -42.97 15.50
N SER A 17 90.49 -41.67 15.74
CA SER A 17 89.17 -41.04 15.75
C SER A 17 88.50 -41.10 14.38
N SER A 18 89.26 -40.87 13.31
CA SER A 18 88.77 -40.95 11.93
C SER A 18 88.39 -42.38 11.54
N LEU A 19 89.19 -43.38 11.94
CA LEU A 19 88.88 -44.80 11.73
C LEU A 19 87.65 -45.24 12.54
N ASN A 20 87.51 -44.78 13.79
CA ASN A 20 86.34 -45.06 14.60
C ASN A 20 85.08 -44.40 14.04
N PHE A 21 85.18 -43.17 13.52
CA PHE A 21 84.09 -42.52 12.81
C PHE A 21 83.71 -43.29 11.55
N ALA A 22 84.68 -43.66 10.72
CA ALA A 22 84.44 -44.44 9.51
C ALA A 22 83.84 -45.83 9.82
N ALA A 23 84.29 -46.49 10.89
CA ALA A 23 83.73 -47.76 11.34
C ALA A 23 82.28 -47.60 11.83
N ARG A 24 81.98 -46.54 12.61
CA ARG A 24 80.61 -46.22 13.04
C ARG A 24 79.70 -45.87 11.86
N ALA A 25 80.17 -45.05 10.93
CA ALA A 25 79.44 -44.68 9.72
C ALA A 25 79.20 -45.88 8.79
N ARG A 26 80.16 -46.81 8.70
CA ARG A 26 80.01 -48.06 7.94
C ARG A 26 79.04 -49.03 8.61
N ASN A 27 78.97 -49.03 9.94
CA ASN A 27 78.06 -49.87 10.72
C ASN A 27 76.66 -49.25 10.92
N SER A 28 76.47 -47.96 10.61
CA SER A 28 75.14 -47.34 10.56
C SER A 28 74.46 -47.69 9.22
N VAL A 29 73.55 -48.66 9.25
CA VAL A 29 72.68 -48.95 8.10
C VAL A 29 71.63 -47.84 8.00
N LEU A 30 71.62 -47.10 6.89
CA LEU A 30 70.50 -46.22 6.53
C LEU A 30 69.28 -47.11 6.22
N SER A 31 68.50 -47.41 7.27
CA SER A 31 67.29 -48.21 7.17
C SER A 31 66.09 -47.28 7.18
N LEU A 32 65.10 -47.52 6.30
CA LEU A 32 63.79 -46.86 6.29
C LEU A 32 62.91 -47.24 7.51
N GLY A 33 63.53 -47.73 8.58
CA GLY A 33 62.91 -48.37 9.73
C GLY A 33 62.71 -49.86 9.54
N ASN A 34 62.14 -50.51 10.55
CA ASN A 34 61.75 -51.90 10.48
C ASN A 34 60.64 -52.13 9.43
N ARG A 35 60.32 -53.40 9.15
CA ARG A 35 59.28 -53.79 8.17
C ARG A 35 57.95 -53.08 8.40
N ASP A 36 57.57 -52.84 9.67
CA ASP A 36 56.34 -52.14 10.03
C ASP A 36 56.38 -50.65 9.69
N THR A 37 57.53 -50.00 9.85
CA THR A 37 57.73 -48.60 9.47
C THR A 37 57.66 -48.44 7.96
N ILE A 38 58.29 -49.35 7.20
CA ILE A 38 58.22 -49.36 5.74
C ILE A 38 56.78 -49.59 5.26
N LYS A 39 56.01 -50.45 5.93
CA LYS A 39 54.59 -50.65 5.65
C LYS A 39 53.78 -49.38 5.90
N LYS A 40 53.97 -48.72 7.05
CA LYS A 40 53.30 -47.44 7.37
C LYS A 40 53.59 -46.36 6.32
N TRP A 41 54.84 -46.20 5.88
CA TRP A 41 55.18 -45.24 4.83
C TRP A 41 54.51 -45.56 3.49
N ARG A 42 54.38 -46.84 3.16
CA ARG A 42 53.68 -47.29 1.95
C ARG A 42 52.18 -47.00 2.03
N ASP A 43 51.56 -47.27 3.18
CA ASP A 43 50.14 -47.03 3.41
C ASP A 43 49.85 -45.51 3.33
N VAL A 44 50.66 -44.68 4.01
CA VAL A 44 50.58 -43.20 3.92
C VAL A 44 50.75 -42.69 2.49
N ALA A 45 51.71 -43.23 1.73
CA ALA A 45 51.92 -42.83 0.33
C ALA A 45 50.77 -43.27 -0.60
N ASN A 46 50.10 -44.38 -0.28
CA ASN A 46 48.92 -44.83 -1.02
C ASN A 46 47.69 -43.98 -0.69
N ASP A 47 47.48 -43.66 0.59
CA ASP A 47 46.40 -42.78 1.05
C ASP A 47 46.54 -41.38 0.44
N ALA A 48 47.75 -40.81 0.47
CA ALA A 48 48.03 -39.51 -0.17
C ALA A 48 47.77 -39.54 -1.69
N ARG A 49 48.06 -40.65 -2.37
CA ARG A 49 47.78 -40.79 -3.80
C ARG A 49 46.27 -40.87 -4.07
N LYS A 50 45.53 -41.57 -3.22
CA LYS A 50 44.07 -41.66 -3.31
C LYS A 50 43.42 -40.29 -3.08
N GLU A 51 43.84 -39.57 -2.05
CA GLU A 51 43.38 -38.20 -1.77
C GLU A 51 43.67 -37.27 -2.94
N LEU A 52 44.86 -37.36 -3.53
CA LEU A 52 45.23 -36.56 -4.71
C LEU A 52 44.28 -36.82 -5.88
N TYR A 53 43.98 -38.09 -6.19
CA TYR A 53 43.03 -38.42 -7.27
C TYR A 53 41.62 -37.91 -6.98
N GLU A 54 41.15 -37.99 -5.73
CA GLU A 54 39.85 -37.44 -5.32
C GLU A 54 39.83 -35.91 -5.50
N LYS A 55 40.91 -35.22 -5.13
CA LYS A 55 41.06 -33.77 -5.31
C LYS A 55 41.15 -33.37 -6.78
N GLU A 56 41.85 -34.13 -7.61
CA GLU A 56 41.90 -33.88 -9.06
C GLU A 56 40.53 -34.02 -9.71
N LYS A 57 39.72 -34.99 -9.27
CA LYS A 57 38.34 -35.14 -9.72
C LYS A 57 37.48 -33.95 -9.28
N GLU A 58 37.56 -33.56 -8.01
CA GLU A 58 36.86 -32.38 -7.48
C GLU A 58 37.22 -31.11 -8.27
N ILE A 59 38.50 -30.93 -8.62
CA ILE A 59 38.95 -29.81 -9.46
C ILE A 59 38.34 -29.86 -10.86
N GLN A 60 38.17 -31.05 -11.47
CA GLN A 60 37.54 -31.18 -12.78
C GLN A 60 36.06 -30.85 -12.74
N ASP A 61 35.35 -31.35 -11.72
CA ASP A 61 33.93 -31.07 -11.51
C ASP A 61 33.70 -29.56 -11.30
N LEU A 62 34.51 -28.94 -10.43
CA LEU A 62 34.46 -27.48 -10.20
C LEU A 62 34.78 -26.66 -11.46
N LYS A 63 35.71 -27.11 -12.31
CA LYS A 63 35.99 -26.43 -13.59
C LYS A 63 34.77 -26.46 -14.51
N GLN A 64 34.03 -27.57 -14.53
CA GLN A 64 32.84 -27.72 -15.35
C GLN A 64 31.68 -26.86 -14.82
N GLU A 65 31.53 -26.77 -13.50
CA GLU A 65 30.57 -25.87 -12.85
C GLU A 65 30.89 -24.39 -13.15
N VAL A 66 32.16 -23.99 -13.07
CA VAL A 66 32.59 -22.62 -13.42
C VAL A 66 32.27 -22.27 -14.88
N LEU A 67 32.38 -23.24 -15.79
CA LEU A 67 31.99 -23.03 -17.20
C LEU A 67 30.47 -22.84 -17.34
N GLY A 68 29.66 -23.64 -16.65
CA GLY A 68 28.21 -23.49 -16.60
C GLY A 68 27.79 -22.11 -16.08
N LEU A 69 28.33 -21.71 -14.93
CA LEU A 69 28.07 -20.41 -14.32
C LEU A 69 28.47 -19.24 -15.22
N LYS A 70 29.57 -19.35 -15.96
CA LYS A 70 29.96 -18.32 -16.96
C LYS A 70 28.94 -18.19 -18.09
N GLN A 71 28.36 -19.29 -18.53
CA GLN A 71 27.35 -19.30 -19.59
C GLN A 71 26.02 -18.71 -19.10
N GLU A 72 25.60 -19.06 -17.89
CA GLU A 72 24.42 -18.47 -17.24
C GLU A 72 24.59 -16.96 -17.00
N LEU A 73 25.77 -16.54 -16.51
CA LEU A 73 26.10 -15.13 -16.34
C LEU A 73 26.01 -14.36 -17.67
N LYS A 74 26.50 -14.95 -18.75
CA LYS A 74 26.38 -14.34 -20.09
C LYS A 74 24.90 -14.21 -20.51
N GLY A 75 24.11 -15.26 -20.33
CA GLY A 75 22.68 -15.23 -20.63
C GLY A 75 21.92 -14.18 -19.83
N ALA A 76 22.22 -14.04 -18.53
CA ALA A 76 21.66 -13.01 -17.68
C ALA A 76 22.06 -11.59 -18.12
N ASN A 77 23.31 -11.41 -18.54
CA ASN A 77 23.79 -10.12 -19.05
C ASN A 77 23.08 -9.73 -20.37
N ASP A 78 22.87 -10.69 -21.28
CA ASP A 78 22.14 -10.45 -22.53
C ASP A 78 20.67 -10.05 -22.25
N GLN A 79 20.03 -10.68 -21.25
CA GLN A 79 18.69 -10.27 -20.80
C GLN A 79 18.68 -8.85 -20.20
N CYS A 80 19.70 -8.46 -19.45
CA CYS A 80 19.82 -7.11 -18.91
C CYS A 80 19.90 -6.06 -20.02
N VAL A 81 20.60 -6.34 -21.12
CA VAL A 81 20.67 -5.44 -22.28
C VAL A 81 19.30 -5.28 -22.95
N LEU A 82 18.55 -6.37 -23.11
CA LEU A 82 17.19 -6.31 -23.68
C LEU A 82 16.24 -5.49 -22.80
N LEU A 83 16.25 -5.73 -21.49
CA LEU A 83 15.46 -4.96 -20.53
C LEU A 83 15.83 -3.48 -20.53
N PHE A 84 17.13 -3.15 -20.61
CA PHE A 84 17.59 -1.78 -20.69
C PHE A 84 17.04 -1.07 -21.94
N ASN A 85 17.03 -1.74 -23.10
CA ASN A 85 16.46 -1.20 -24.33
C ASN A 85 14.96 -0.94 -24.21
N GLU A 86 14.20 -1.85 -23.58
CA GLU A 86 12.77 -1.65 -23.34
C GLU A 86 12.49 -0.51 -22.37
N VAL A 87 13.27 -0.39 -21.29
CA VAL A 87 13.19 0.76 -20.37
C VAL A 87 13.46 2.07 -21.10
N GLN A 88 14.45 2.12 -21.98
CA GLN A 88 14.73 3.32 -22.79
C GLN A 88 13.57 3.66 -23.73
N LYS A 89 12.91 2.67 -24.35
CA LYS A 89 11.72 2.89 -25.18
C LYS A 89 10.56 3.42 -24.34
N ALA A 90 10.27 2.78 -23.21
CA ALA A 90 9.20 3.20 -22.29
C ALA A 90 9.44 4.62 -21.76
N TRP A 91 10.69 4.96 -21.44
CA TRP A 91 11.06 6.29 -21.00
C TRP A 91 10.80 7.36 -22.08
N LYS A 92 11.13 7.08 -23.34
CA LYS A 92 10.83 8.00 -24.46
C LYS A 92 9.32 8.22 -24.62
N VAL A 93 8.53 7.15 -24.57
CA VAL A 93 7.06 7.24 -24.65
C VAL A 93 6.48 8.02 -23.46
N SER A 94 6.99 7.78 -22.25
CA SER A 94 6.56 8.51 -21.07
C SER A 94 6.91 10.00 -21.17
N PHE A 95 8.06 10.33 -21.75
CA PHE A 95 8.48 11.71 -21.95
C PHE A 95 7.55 12.45 -22.93
N THR A 96 7.17 11.79 -24.04
CA THR A 96 6.20 12.38 -24.99
C THR A 96 4.83 12.57 -24.36
N LEU A 97 4.31 11.56 -23.65
CA LEU A 97 3.02 11.68 -22.95
C LEU A 97 3.02 12.79 -21.89
N HIS A 98 4.13 12.97 -21.16
CA HIS A 98 4.24 14.05 -20.19
C HIS A 98 4.23 15.43 -20.87
N SER A 99 4.87 15.56 -22.04
CA SER A 99 4.83 16.78 -22.84
C SER A 99 3.41 17.08 -23.34
N ASP A 100 2.68 16.06 -23.80
CA ASP A 100 1.31 16.19 -24.30
C ASP A 100 0.34 16.57 -23.17
N LEU A 101 0.44 15.93 -22.00
CA LEU A 101 -0.34 16.29 -20.82
C LEU A 101 -0.08 17.73 -20.37
N LYS A 102 1.17 18.19 -20.48
CA LYS A 102 1.53 19.56 -20.13
C LYS A 102 0.89 20.57 -21.09
N SER A 103 0.88 20.30 -22.39
CA SER A 103 0.24 21.19 -23.37
C SER A 103 -1.28 21.18 -23.24
N GLU A 104 -1.89 20.02 -23.00
CA GLU A 104 -3.33 19.89 -22.74
C GLU A 104 -3.77 20.68 -21.50
N ASN A 105 -3.00 20.61 -20.41
CA ASN A 105 -3.29 21.35 -19.19
C ASN A 105 -3.24 22.88 -19.40
N VAL A 106 -2.27 23.36 -20.20
CA VAL A 106 -2.21 24.78 -20.58
C VAL A 106 -3.45 25.20 -21.39
N MET A 107 -3.89 24.38 -22.35
CA MET A 107 -5.10 24.68 -23.13
C MET A 107 -6.37 24.68 -22.26
N LEU A 108 -6.48 23.75 -21.29
CA LEU A 108 -7.61 23.71 -20.37
C LEU A 108 -7.62 24.93 -19.43
N GLU A 109 -6.47 25.39 -18.97
CA GLU A 109 -6.35 26.59 -18.15
C GLU A 109 -6.79 27.86 -18.93
N ASP A 110 -6.35 27.98 -20.19
CA ASP A 110 -6.77 29.06 -21.08
C ASP A 110 -8.29 29.01 -21.35
N LYS A 111 -8.85 27.82 -21.61
CA LYS A 111 -10.29 27.65 -21.80
C LYS A 111 -11.07 28.05 -20.55
N HIS A 112 -10.64 27.62 -19.36
CA HIS A 112 -11.27 28.00 -18.10
C HIS A 112 -11.19 29.52 -17.85
N LYS A 113 -10.09 30.16 -18.23
CA LYS A 113 -9.95 31.62 -18.15
C LYS A 113 -10.95 32.34 -19.06
N ILE A 114 -11.10 31.88 -20.31
CA ILE A 114 -12.07 32.42 -21.27
C ILE A 114 -13.51 32.24 -20.74
N GLU A 115 -13.87 31.04 -20.27
CA GLU A 115 -15.19 30.76 -19.71
C GLU A 115 -15.50 31.63 -18.48
N LYS A 116 -14.50 31.84 -17.62
CA LYS A 116 -14.62 32.72 -16.45
C LYS A 116 -14.89 34.17 -16.85
N GLU A 117 -14.20 34.67 -17.89
CA GLU A 117 -14.40 36.02 -18.40
C GLU A 117 -15.78 36.19 -19.06
N GLN A 118 -16.22 35.21 -19.85
CA GLN A 118 -17.58 35.18 -20.41
C GLN A 118 -18.65 35.16 -19.31
N ASN A 119 -18.47 34.37 -18.25
CA ASN A 119 -19.41 34.32 -17.12
C ASN A 119 -19.44 35.66 -16.37
N ALA A 120 -18.30 36.33 -16.21
CA ALA A 120 -18.25 37.67 -15.64
C ALA A 120 -19.00 38.70 -16.51
N GLN A 121 -18.84 38.64 -17.83
CA GLN A 121 -19.58 39.50 -18.76
C GLN A 121 -21.10 39.27 -18.68
N LEU A 122 -21.54 38.01 -18.65
CA LEU A 122 -22.96 37.66 -18.49
C LEU A 122 -23.53 38.16 -17.17
N ARG A 123 -22.79 38.00 -16.06
CA ARG A 123 -23.21 38.54 -14.75
C ARG A 123 -23.39 40.06 -14.78
N ASN A 124 -22.50 40.78 -15.47
CA ASN A 124 -22.61 42.22 -15.62
C ASN A 124 -23.84 42.62 -16.46
N GLN A 125 -24.14 41.88 -17.54
CA GLN A 125 -25.35 42.11 -18.34
C GLN A 125 -26.62 41.86 -17.52
N VAL A 126 -26.67 40.78 -16.74
CA VAL A 126 -27.80 40.48 -15.84
C VAL A 126 -27.97 41.59 -14.79
N ALA A 127 -26.88 42.09 -14.20
CA ALA A 127 -26.95 43.19 -13.24
C ALA A 127 -27.48 44.49 -13.85
N GLN A 128 -27.10 44.81 -15.08
CA GLN A 128 -27.63 45.98 -15.81
C GLN A 128 -29.13 45.84 -16.09
N LEU A 129 -29.56 44.67 -16.55
CA LEU A 129 -30.98 44.39 -16.80
C LEU A 129 -31.80 44.51 -15.50
N LEU A 130 -31.30 43.93 -14.41
CA LEU A 130 -31.95 44.03 -13.09
C LEU A 130 -32.10 45.48 -12.63
N GLN A 131 -31.08 46.31 -12.82
CA GLN A 131 -31.14 47.73 -12.47
C GLN A 131 -32.20 48.47 -13.29
N SER A 132 -32.26 48.21 -14.60
CA SER A 132 -33.27 48.81 -15.48
C SER A 132 -34.69 48.37 -15.12
N GLU A 133 -34.89 47.11 -14.74
CA GLU A 133 -36.18 46.58 -14.29
C GLU A 133 -36.62 47.26 -12.98
N GLN A 134 -35.69 47.47 -12.05
CA GLN A 134 -35.99 48.14 -10.79
C GLN A 134 -36.35 49.62 -10.98
N GLU A 135 -35.70 50.31 -11.92
CA GLU A 135 -36.03 51.69 -12.29
C GLU A 135 -37.40 51.79 -12.97
N GLN A 136 -37.71 50.87 -13.89
CA GLN A 136 -39.05 50.77 -14.51
C GLN A 136 -40.14 50.51 -13.47
N LYS A 137 -39.87 49.67 -12.47
CA LYS A 137 -40.82 49.39 -11.38
C LYS A 137 -41.11 50.62 -10.53
N LEU A 138 -40.09 51.44 -10.25
CA LEU A 138 -40.27 52.72 -9.56
C LEU A 138 -41.09 53.71 -10.40
N GLN A 139 -40.84 53.79 -11.70
CA GLN A 139 -41.66 54.62 -12.60
C GLN A 139 -43.12 54.16 -12.61
N MET A 140 -43.39 52.85 -12.70
CA MET A 140 -44.75 52.31 -12.62
C MET A 140 -45.43 52.69 -11.30
N GLN A 141 -44.74 52.56 -10.16
CA GLN A 141 -45.30 52.98 -8.87
C GLN A 141 -45.65 54.48 -8.84
N GLN A 142 -44.83 55.31 -9.49
CA GLN A 142 -45.08 56.75 -9.60
C GLN A 142 -46.32 57.03 -10.47
N TYR A 143 -46.47 56.32 -11.60
CA TYR A 143 -47.67 56.39 -12.43
C TYR A 143 -48.91 55.92 -11.66
N ASP A 144 -48.84 54.82 -10.92
CA ASP A 144 -49.95 54.30 -10.11
C ASP A 144 -50.40 55.31 -9.05
N SER A 145 -49.47 55.99 -8.38
CA SER A 145 -49.80 57.04 -7.40
C SER A 145 -50.51 58.24 -8.05
N THR A 146 -50.11 58.59 -9.27
CA THR A 146 -50.73 59.65 -10.07
C THR A 146 -52.14 59.25 -10.48
N ILE A 147 -52.31 58.01 -10.94
CA ILE A 147 -53.61 57.42 -11.28
C ILE A 147 -54.53 57.42 -10.07
N GLN A 148 -54.07 56.99 -8.89
CA GLN A 148 -54.89 57.03 -7.66
C GLN A 148 -55.33 58.46 -7.32
N THR A 149 -54.43 59.44 -7.43
CA THR A 149 -54.74 60.84 -7.17
C THR A 149 -55.79 61.37 -8.14
N LEU A 150 -55.67 61.02 -9.43
CA LEU A 150 -56.65 61.38 -10.44
C LEU A 150 -57.99 60.68 -10.20
N GLN A 151 -58.00 59.39 -9.86
CA GLN A 151 -59.21 58.65 -9.50
C GLN A 151 -59.93 59.28 -8.29
N ALA A 152 -59.19 59.73 -7.28
CA ALA A 152 -59.77 60.43 -6.13
C ALA A 152 -60.42 61.76 -6.54
N LYS A 153 -59.77 62.53 -7.43
CA LYS A 153 -60.35 63.77 -7.98
C LYS A 153 -61.61 63.51 -8.79
N VAL A 154 -61.61 62.47 -9.64
CA VAL A 154 -62.81 62.08 -10.41
C VAL A 154 -63.95 61.73 -9.46
N LYS A 155 -63.72 60.90 -8.44
CA LYS A 155 -64.75 60.58 -7.43
C LYS A 155 -65.25 61.82 -6.68
N SER A 156 -64.37 62.76 -6.34
CA SER A 156 -64.77 64.02 -5.70
C SER A 156 -65.66 64.87 -6.62
N LEU A 157 -65.32 64.95 -7.90
CA LEU A 157 -66.13 65.67 -8.90
C LEU A 157 -67.48 64.97 -9.12
N GLU A 158 -67.50 63.64 -9.15
CA GLU A 158 -68.74 62.86 -9.21
C GLU A 158 -69.65 63.11 -8.00
N LEU A 159 -69.07 63.20 -6.79
CA LEU A 159 -69.82 63.54 -5.58
C LEU A 159 -70.39 64.96 -5.65
N GLN A 160 -69.58 65.95 -6.06
CA GLN A 160 -70.03 67.34 -6.25
C GLN A 160 -71.13 67.44 -7.31
N LEU A 161 -71.02 66.70 -8.41
CA LEU A 161 -72.04 66.64 -9.45
C LEU A 161 -73.34 66.01 -8.92
N ASN A 162 -73.25 64.90 -8.19
CA ASN A 162 -74.42 64.25 -7.59
C ASN A 162 -75.09 65.10 -6.49
N GLU A 163 -74.32 65.94 -5.79
CA GLU A 163 -74.85 66.91 -4.84
C GLU A 163 -75.51 68.09 -5.56
N ALA A 164 -74.91 68.58 -6.66
CA ALA A 164 -75.52 69.59 -7.53
C ALA A 164 -76.83 69.10 -8.16
N ILE A 165 -76.88 67.85 -8.63
CA ILE A 165 -78.08 67.20 -9.17
C ILE A 165 -79.17 67.07 -8.08
N ARG A 166 -78.81 66.62 -6.88
CA ARG A 166 -79.74 66.53 -5.73
C ARG A 166 -80.22 67.90 -5.22
N SER A 167 -79.39 68.93 -5.35
CA SER A 167 -79.77 70.33 -5.06
C SER A 167 -80.63 70.96 -6.18
N GLY A 168 -80.58 70.38 -7.39
CA GLY A 168 -81.38 70.79 -8.55
C GLY A 168 -82.77 70.14 -8.62
N GLU A 169 -83.01 69.02 -7.91
CA GLU A 169 -84.28 68.29 -7.92
C GLU A 169 -85.45 68.96 -7.17
N ALA A 170 -85.32 70.23 -6.74
CA ALA A 170 -86.46 71.06 -6.38
C ALA A 170 -87.13 71.74 -7.58
N LYS A 171 -86.64 71.55 -8.83
CA LYS A 171 -87.35 72.01 -10.03
C LYS A 171 -86.92 71.26 -11.29
N SER A 172 -87.95 70.93 -12.08
CA SER A 172 -87.96 70.59 -13.52
C SER A 172 -87.50 69.20 -14.00
N VAL A 173 -88.54 68.39 -14.21
CA VAL A 173 -88.92 67.57 -15.38
C VAL A 173 -88.15 67.75 -16.71
N SER A 174 -88.00 66.60 -17.40
CA SER A 174 -87.96 66.32 -18.86
C SER A 174 -86.64 66.00 -19.58
N SER A 175 -86.58 64.73 -20.01
CA SER A 175 -86.47 64.22 -21.40
C SER A 175 -85.18 64.35 -22.25
N GLU A 176 -84.79 63.17 -22.73
CA GLU A 176 -84.23 62.80 -24.05
C GLU A 176 -82.77 63.06 -24.48
N LYS A 177 -82.14 61.91 -24.83
CA LYS A 177 -81.25 61.58 -25.98
C LYS A 177 -80.00 62.42 -26.26
N GLY A 178 -78.88 61.71 -26.44
CA GLY A 178 -77.87 62.14 -27.42
C GLY A 178 -76.47 61.53 -27.32
N SER A 179 -76.20 60.58 -28.22
CA SER A 179 -74.97 60.50 -29.05
C SER A 179 -73.61 60.19 -28.39
N GLY A 180 -73.24 58.91 -28.43
CA GLY A 180 -71.87 58.45 -28.25
C GLY A 180 -71.10 58.41 -29.58
N VAL A 181 -69.97 59.10 -29.62
CA VAL A 181 -68.93 59.02 -30.66
C VAL A 181 -67.80 58.15 -30.12
N SER A 182 -67.33 57.16 -30.88
CA SER A 182 -65.88 57.02 -31.15
C SER A 182 -65.58 55.94 -32.19
N THR A 183 -64.81 56.40 -33.17
CA THR A 183 -64.23 55.71 -34.31
C THR A 183 -62.95 54.95 -33.90
N ILE A 184 -62.53 54.04 -34.78
CA ILE A 184 -61.17 53.50 -35.03
C ILE A 184 -60.83 52.17 -34.36
N SER A 185 -61.13 51.14 -35.15
CA SER A 185 -60.48 49.85 -35.27
C SER A 185 -58.96 49.95 -35.43
N LYS A 186 -58.23 49.15 -34.65
CA LYS A 186 -56.97 48.51 -35.08
C LYS A 186 -56.74 47.23 -34.28
N THR A 187 -57.08 46.12 -34.93
CA THR A 187 -56.65 44.76 -34.60
C THR A 187 -55.21 44.56 -35.04
N ALA A 188 -54.32 44.16 -34.14
CA ALA A 188 -53.16 43.32 -34.41
C ALA A 188 -52.62 42.83 -33.06
N GLY A 189 -52.24 41.56 -33.04
CA GLY A 189 -52.10 40.76 -31.84
C GLY A 189 -50.85 41.01 -31.02
N ASP A 190 -50.89 40.48 -29.81
CA ASP A 190 -49.85 39.56 -29.38
C ASP A 190 -50.42 38.64 -28.28
N GLY A 191 -50.52 37.36 -28.59
CA GLY A 191 -51.10 36.34 -27.71
C GLY A 191 -50.72 34.93 -28.16
N MET A 192 -49.68 34.83 -29.00
CA MET A 192 -49.31 33.60 -29.72
C MET A 192 -48.14 32.85 -29.07
N ASP A 193 -47.46 33.44 -28.09
CA ASP A 193 -46.20 32.86 -27.59
C ASP A 193 -46.32 32.04 -26.32
N SER A 194 -47.32 32.29 -25.46
CA SER A 194 -47.41 31.55 -24.18
C SER A 194 -47.86 30.09 -24.38
N SER A 195 -48.85 29.87 -25.26
CA SER A 195 -49.38 28.52 -25.57
C SER A 195 -48.41 27.66 -26.39
N ALA A 196 -47.64 28.29 -27.28
CA ALA A 196 -46.62 27.61 -28.07
C ALA A 196 -45.41 27.20 -27.22
N VAL A 197 -44.99 28.07 -26.29
CA VAL A 197 -43.88 27.78 -25.37
C VAL A 197 -44.26 26.68 -24.36
N THR A 198 -45.49 26.69 -23.83
CA THR A 198 -45.94 25.62 -22.92
C THR A 198 -46.04 24.28 -23.62
N LYS A 199 -46.55 24.22 -24.86
CA LYS A 199 -46.58 22.98 -25.65
C LYS A 199 -45.19 22.45 -25.97
N LYS A 200 -44.25 23.33 -26.33
CA LYS A 200 -42.85 22.94 -26.61
C LYS A 200 -42.13 22.39 -25.38
N LEU A 201 -42.45 22.93 -24.19
CA LEU A 201 -41.88 22.46 -22.93
C LEU A 201 -42.47 21.10 -22.51
N GLU A 202 -43.76 20.88 -22.74
CA GLU A 202 -44.42 19.59 -22.51
C GLU A 202 -43.91 18.49 -23.46
N GLU A 203 -43.65 18.83 -24.73
CA GLU A 203 -43.04 17.90 -25.70
C GLU A 203 -41.58 17.57 -25.35
N GLU A 204 -40.80 18.52 -24.85
CA GLU A 204 -39.44 18.27 -24.37
C GLU A 204 -39.41 17.41 -23.09
N LEU A 205 -40.36 17.61 -22.17
CA LEU A 205 -40.50 16.73 -21.00
C LEU A 205 -40.83 15.30 -21.42
N LYS A 206 -41.80 15.11 -22.33
CA LYS A 206 -42.13 13.78 -22.87
C LYS A 206 -40.94 13.12 -23.58
N LYS A 207 -40.10 13.88 -24.29
CA LYS A 207 -38.87 13.35 -24.89
C LYS A 207 -37.82 12.96 -23.85
N ARG A 208 -37.68 13.74 -22.76
CA ARG A 208 -36.77 13.40 -21.65
C ARG A 208 -37.23 12.15 -20.93
N ASP A 209 -38.52 12.01 -20.67
CA ASP A 209 -39.08 10.82 -20.01
C ASP A 209 -38.90 9.58 -20.89
N ALA A 210 -39.15 9.68 -22.21
CA ALA A 210 -38.88 8.57 -23.15
C ALA A 210 -37.38 8.22 -23.27
N LEU A 211 -36.48 9.19 -23.07
CA LEU A 211 -35.04 8.94 -23.03
C LEU A 211 -34.63 8.23 -21.74
N ILE A 212 -35.19 8.65 -20.61
CA ILE A 212 -34.97 8.02 -19.30
C ILE A 212 -35.46 6.57 -19.33
N GLU A 213 -36.63 6.30 -19.89
CA GLU A 213 -37.17 4.94 -20.04
C GLU A 213 -36.28 4.06 -20.93
N ARG A 214 -35.80 4.57 -22.09
CA ARG A 214 -34.82 3.84 -22.91
C ARG A 214 -33.50 3.55 -22.20
N LEU A 215 -33.00 4.51 -21.43
CA LEU A 215 -31.78 4.32 -20.64
C LEU A 215 -32.00 3.29 -19.52
N HIS A 216 -33.19 3.25 -18.93
CA HIS A 216 -33.55 2.21 -17.97
C HIS A 216 -33.63 0.83 -18.63
N GLU A 217 -34.28 0.71 -19.79
CA GLU A 217 -34.32 -0.56 -20.53
C GLU A 217 -32.93 -1.02 -21.00
N GLU A 218 -32.06 -0.09 -21.44
CA GLU A 218 -30.70 -0.42 -21.87
C GLU A 218 -29.84 -0.83 -20.67
N ASN A 219 -29.98 -0.14 -19.53
CA ASN A 219 -29.30 -0.53 -18.29
C ASN A 219 -29.80 -1.89 -17.77
N GLU A 220 -31.10 -2.18 -17.86
CA GLU A 220 -31.66 -3.48 -17.48
C GLU A 220 -31.13 -4.58 -18.41
N LYS A 221 -31.10 -4.36 -19.73
CA LYS A 221 -30.48 -5.27 -20.69
C LYS A 221 -28.97 -5.46 -20.46
N LEU A 222 -28.25 -4.42 -20.07
CA LEU A 222 -26.83 -4.52 -19.70
C LEU A 222 -26.65 -5.32 -18.41
N PHE A 223 -27.55 -5.13 -17.44
CA PHE A 223 -27.56 -5.86 -16.19
C PHE A 223 -27.86 -7.36 -16.42
N ASP A 224 -28.85 -7.67 -17.25
CA ASP A 224 -29.16 -9.05 -17.66
C ASP A 224 -28.00 -9.67 -18.42
N ARG A 225 -27.36 -8.94 -19.34
CA ARG A 225 -26.20 -9.46 -20.10
C ARG A 225 -24.96 -9.67 -19.24
N LEU A 226 -24.78 -8.88 -18.19
CA LEU A 226 -23.71 -9.07 -17.19
C LEU A 226 -24.04 -10.23 -16.23
N THR A 227 -25.32 -10.41 -15.91
CA THR A 227 -25.80 -11.46 -14.99
C THR A 227 -25.87 -12.82 -15.69
N GLU A 228 -26.39 -12.90 -16.92
CA GLU A 228 -26.36 -14.10 -17.76
C GLU A 228 -24.91 -14.51 -18.13
N LYS A 229 -23.99 -13.54 -18.33
CA LYS A 229 -22.56 -13.85 -18.49
C LYS A 229 -21.91 -14.39 -17.21
N ALA A 230 -22.47 -14.08 -16.03
CA ALA A 230 -21.99 -14.61 -14.76
C ALA A 230 -22.57 -16.02 -14.47
N SER A 231 -23.77 -16.34 -14.96
CA SER A 231 -24.41 -17.65 -14.80
C SER A 231 -24.14 -18.64 -15.95
N THR A 232 -23.53 -18.19 -17.06
CA THR A 232 -23.16 -19.05 -18.20
C THR A 232 -21.63 -19.07 -18.39
N GLY A 233 -20.91 -19.55 -17.37
CA GLY A 233 -19.51 -19.96 -17.48
C GLY A 233 -19.37 -21.25 -18.28
N GLY A 234 -19.66 -21.18 -19.58
CA GLY A 234 -19.49 -22.26 -20.55
C GLY A 234 -18.88 -21.70 -21.84
N SER A 235 -17.62 -22.08 -22.08
CA SER A 235 -16.75 -21.78 -23.23
C SER A 235 -17.46 -21.40 -24.57
N PRO A 236 -17.06 -20.30 -25.24
CA PRO A 236 -17.35 -20.09 -26.65
C PRO A 236 -16.23 -20.67 -27.53
N GLN A 237 -16.50 -21.84 -28.12
CA GLN A 237 -15.76 -22.33 -29.29
C GLN A 237 -16.06 -21.45 -30.51
N VAL A 238 -15.00 -20.98 -31.16
CA VAL A 238 -15.00 -20.39 -32.50
C VAL A 238 -15.16 -21.51 -33.54
N PRO A 239 -15.99 -21.37 -34.59
CA PRO A 239 -16.08 -22.38 -35.64
C PRO A 239 -15.01 -22.15 -36.72
N SER A 240 -14.29 -23.22 -37.06
CA SER A 240 -13.48 -23.32 -38.28
C SER A 240 -13.82 -24.61 -39.05
N PRO A 241 -13.86 -24.59 -40.39
CA PRO A 241 -14.46 -25.68 -41.16
C PRO A 241 -13.45 -26.74 -41.63
N PHE A 242 -13.97 -27.94 -41.89
CA PHE A 242 -13.39 -29.09 -42.61
C PHE A 242 -12.29 -29.92 -41.93
N SER A 243 -12.62 -31.18 -41.59
CA SER A 243 -12.16 -32.36 -42.35
C SER A 243 -12.85 -33.66 -41.92
N LYS A 244 -13.13 -34.50 -42.93
CA LYS A 244 -13.79 -35.81 -42.93
C LYS A 244 -13.16 -36.83 -41.98
N GLY A 245 -13.96 -37.77 -41.46
CA GLY A 245 -13.44 -39.02 -40.90
C GLY A 245 -14.44 -39.88 -40.12
N THR A 246 -15.32 -40.54 -40.86
CA THR A 246 -16.10 -41.77 -40.56
C THR A 246 -15.87 -42.60 -39.28
N ALA A 247 -17.02 -43.01 -38.70
CA ALA A 247 -17.44 -44.38 -38.33
C ALA A 247 -17.34 -44.89 -36.87
N ASN A 248 -18.54 -45.02 -36.29
CA ASN A 248 -19.18 -46.24 -35.74
C ASN A 248 -19.23 -46.55 -34.23
N THR A 249 -20.49 -46.71 -33.79
CA THR A 249 -21.10 -47.73 -32.90
C THR A 249 -20.98 -47.68 -31.37
N GLN A 250 -22.03 -47.10 -30.76
CA GLN A 250 -23.06 -47.75 -29.88
C GLN A 250 -22.71 -48.25 -28.45
N PRO A 251 -23.70 -48.51 -27.55
CA PRO A 251 -23.92 -47.73 -26.31
C PRO A 251 -24.08 -48.61 -25.04
N GLN A 252 -24.56 -48.02 -23.93
CA GLN A 252 -25.59 -48.56 -22.98
C GLN A 252 -25.23 -48.45 -21.48
N ASP A 253 -26.07 -47.66 -20.79
CA ASP A 253 -26.40 -47.54 -19.35
C ASP A 253 -26.92 -48.87 -18.72
N PRO A 254 -27.41 -48.97 -17.45
CA PRO A 254 -27.16 -48.24 -16.19
C PRO A 254 -27.10 -49.13 -14.92
N GLY A 255 -26.76 -48.55 -13.75
CA GLY A 255 -27.53 -48.77 -12.51
C GLY A 255 -26.87 -49.39 -11.25
N ARG A 256 -27.03 -48.67 -10.12
CA ARG A 256 -27.55 -49.13 -8.79
C ARG A 256 -26.63 -48.99 -7.55
N ASN A 257 -27.10 -48.14 -6.61
CA ASN A 257 -27.00 -48.07 -5.12
C ASN A 257 -25.88 -48.83 -4.36
N ASP A 258 -25.25 -48.20 -3.36
CA ASP A 258 -25.78 -48.16 -1.97
C ASP A 258 -24.95 -47.32 -0.99
N ARG A 259 -25.63 -46.78 0.03
CA ARG A 259 -25.07 -46.08 1.20
C ARG A 259 -24.45 -47.06 2.19
N ARG A 260 -23.42 -46.65 2.94
CA ARG A 260 -23.18 -47.11 4.34
C ARG A 260 -22.28 -46.14 5.13
N SER A 261 -22.79 -45.81 6.32
CA SER A 261 -22.17 -45.12 7.48
C SER A 261 -21.50 -46.15 8.42
N ILE A 262 -20.95 -45.70 9.57
CA ILE A 262 -20.34 -46.44 10.74
C ILE A 262 -18.79 -46.33 10.75
N ASP A 263 -18.04 -46.04 11.82
CA ASP A 263 -18.27 -45.61 13.22
C ASP A 263 -16.91 -45.12 13.81
N VAL A 264 -17.01 -44.40 14.93
CA VAL A 264 -15.95 -44.01 15.88
C VAL A 264 -15.48 -45.22 16.71
N PRO A 265 -14.23 -45.22 17.24
CA PRO A 265 -14.06 -45.68 18.64
C PRO A 265 -13.26 -44.75 19.56
N LEU A 266 -13.67 -44.79 20.84
CA LEU A 266 -13.16 -44.06 22.00
C LEU A 266 -12.01 -44.81 22.72
N GLN A 267 -11.04 -44.02 23.20
CA GLN A 267 -10.19 -44.12 24.41
C GLN A 267 -9.83 -45.47 25.08
N LEU A 268 -8.55 -45.57 25.48
CA LEU A 268 -8.09 -46.32 26.65
C LEU A 268 -6.96 -45.57 27.37
N ALA A 269 -7.13 -45.39 28.68
CA ALA A 269 -6.19 -44.78 29.61
C ALA A 269 -5.22 -45.83 30.17
N MET A 270 -3.98 -45.43 30.51
CA MET A 270 -3.13 -46.15 31.45
C MET A 270 -2.10 -45.23 32.12
N ASP A 271 -1.63 -45.69 33.27
CA ASP A 271 -1.33 -44.97 34.52
C ASP A 271 0.11 -44.44 34.68
N LYS A 272 0.30 -43.62 35.72
CA LYS A 272 1.52 -42.88 36.13
C LYS A 272 2.70 -43.76 36.59
N THR A 273 3.93 -43.27 36.46
CA THR A 273 4.99 -43.39 37.50
C THR A 273 6.03 -42.25 37.36
N ASP A 274 6.33 -41.58 38.47
CA ASP A 274 7.36 -40.53 38.61
C ASP A 274 8.78 -41.10 38.77
N GLY A 275 9.78 -40.35 38.30
CA GLY A 275 11.20 -40.59 38.58
C GLY A 275 12.10 -39.52 37.98
N ALA A 276 12.66 -38.65 38.82
CA ALA A 276 13.56 -37.56 38.44
C ALA A 276 14.94 -38.05 37.98
N GLY A 277 15.46 -37.46 36.90
CA GLY A 277 16.83 -37.64 36.44
C GLY A 277 17.08 -36.93 35.11
N ALA A 278 17.90 -35.87 35.13
CA ALA A 278 18.30 -35.11 33.95
C ALA A 278 19.21 -35.94 33.04
N LEU A 279 18.77 -36.20 31.79
CA LEU A 279 19.64 -36.54 30.68
C LEU A 279 18.90 -36.28 29.36
N VAL A 280 19.55 -35.50 28.48
CA VAL A 280 19.11 -35.15 27.14
C VAL A 280 18.69 -36.41 26.37
N LYS A 281 17.40 -36.52 26.07
CA LYS A 281 16.85 -37.52 25.16
C LYS A 281 16.19 -36.79 23.99
N ALA A 282 16.80 -36.92 22.81
CA ALA A 282 16.18 -36.58 21.54
C ALA A 282 14.99 -37.54 21.32
N GLY A 283 13.83 -37.16 21.87
CA GLY A 283 12.55 -37.76 21.56
C GLY A 283 11.91 -36.94 20.44
N SER A 284 11.36 -37.61 19.44
CA SER A 284 10.38 -37.01 18.54
C SER A 284 9.13 -36.65 19.35
N ASP A 285 9.17 -35.53 20.05
CA ASP A 285 7.97 -34.93 20.61
C ASP A 285 7.06 -34.64 19.41
N LYS A 286 5.96 -35.39 19.29
CA LYS A 286 4.83 -34.96 18.49
C LYS A 286 4.44 -33.61 19.07
N VAL A 287 4.84 -32.53 18.38
CA VAL A 287 4.43 -31.17 18.71
C VAL A 287 2.93 -31.23 18.94
N LYS A 288 2.45 -30.83 20.12
CA LYS A 288 1.02 -30.85 20.43
C LYS A 288 0.32 -29.95 19.41
N THR A 289 -0.31 -30.55 18.41
CA THR A 289 -1.02 -29.84 17.37
C THR A 289 -2.37 -29.38 17.88
N THR A 290 -2.76 -28.19 17.48
CA THR A 290 -4.09 -27.65 17.76
C THR A 290 -4.99 -27.91 16.56
N PRO A 291 -6.29 -28.20 16.75
CA PRO A 291 -7.20 -28.35 15.62
C PRO A 291 -7.19 -27.15 14.66
N ALA A 292 -6.96 -25.94 15.21
CA ALA A 292 -6.81 -24.72 14.41
C ALA A 292 -5.48 -24.69 13.64
N GLY A 293 -4.38 -25.08 14.26
CA GLY A 293 -3.07 -25.13 13.61
C GLY A 293 -2.99 -26.20 12.53
N GLU A 294 -3.59 -27.37 12.73
CA GLU A 294 -3.71 -28.42 11.70
C GLU A 294 -4.51 -27.92 10.49
N TYR A 295 -5.67 -27.32 10.74
CA TYR A 295 -6.50 -26.76 9.67
C TYR A 295 -5.75 -25.68 8.88
N LEU A 296 -5.10 -24.73 9.58
CA LEU A 296 -4.35 -23.66 8.92
C LEU A 296 -3.15 -24.21 8.15
N THR A 297 -2.44 -25.18 8.71
CA THR A 297 -1.30 -25.82 8.05
C THR A 297 -1.73 -26.51 6.75
N ALA A 298 -2.83 -27.26 6.79
CA ALA A 298 -3.39 -27.89 5.58
C ALA A 298 -3.85 -26.82 4.58
N ALA A 299 -4.66 -25.85 5.01
CA ALA A 299 -5.20 -24.81 4.12
C ALA A 299 -4.11 -23.95 3.46
N LEU A 300 -3.01 -23.66 4.16
CA LEU A 300 -1.88 -22.90 3.61
C LEU A 300 -1.05 -23.72 2.62
N ASN A 301 -0.86 -25.02 2.88
CA ASN A 301 -0.09 -25.90 1.99
C ASN A 301 -0.87 -26.27 0.73
N ASP A 302 -2.18 -26.50 0.87
CA ASP A 302 -3.07 -26.87 -0.23
C ASP A 302 -3.43 -25.68 -1.13
N PHE A 303 -3.17 -24.45 -0.69
CA PHE A 303 -3.43 -23.26 -1.49
C PHE A 303 -2.54 -23.23 -2.73
N ASP A 304 -3.15 -23.46 -3.88
CA ASP A 304 -2.47 -23.46 -5.15
C ASP A 304 -2.91 -22.29 -6.06
N PRO A 305 -2.06 -21.26 -6.23
CA PRO A 305 -2.44 -20.07 -6.97
C PRO A 305 -2.54 -20.31 -8.48
N ASP A 306 -2.16 -21.49 -8.98
CA ASP A 306 -2.27 -21.86 -10.39
C ASP A 306 -3.64 -22.50 -10.71
N GLN A 307 -4.42 -22.86 -9.67
CA GLN A 307 -5.80 -23.34 -9.81
C GLN A 307 -6.83 -22.21 -10.00
N TYR A 308 -6.39 -20.96 -9.95
CA TYR A 308 -7.26 -19.79 -10.04
C TYR A 308 -6.99 -19.01 -11.34
N ASP A 309 -8.06 -18.72 -12.08
CA ASP A 309 -7.95 -18.03 -13.38
C ASP A 309 -7.71 -16.51 -13.27
N SER A 310 -7.94 -15.90 -12.09
CA SER A 310 -7.81 -14.45 -11.91
C SER A 310 -6.91 -14.04 -10.74
N ILE A 311 -6.13 -12.98 -10.96
CA ILE A 311 -5.26 -12.36 -9.93
C ILE A 311 -6.09 -11.89 -8.73
N ALA A 312 -7.31 -11.42 -8.96
CA ALA A 312 -8.22 -10.99 -7.91
C ALA A 312 -8.67 -12.17 -7.02
N ALA A 313 -8.99 -13.33 -7.60
CA ALA A 313 -9.35 -14.53 -6.83
C ALA A 313 -8.16 -15.06 -6.02
N ILE A 314 -6.95 -15.04 -6.59
CA ILE A 314 -5.72 -15.40 -5.88
C ILE A 314 -5.50 -14.43 -4.70
N SER A 315 -5.66 -13.13 -4.93
CA SER A 315 -5.51 -12.10 -3.89
C SER A 315 -6.53 -12.27 -2.76
N ASP A 316 -7.80 -12.47 -3.09
CA ASP A 316 -8.87 -12.69 -2.11
C ASP A 316 -8.62 -13.94 -1.27
N GLY A 317 -8.31 -15.08 -1.90
CA GLY A 317 -7.98 -16.32 -1.19
C GLY A 317 -6.76 -16.18 -0.28
N ALA A 318 -5.68 -15.56 -0.79
CA ALA A 318 -4.45 -15.41 -0.04
C ALA A 318 -4.61 -14.49 1.18
N ASN A 319 -5.31 -13.36 1.00
CA ASN A 319 -5.56 -12.41 2.08
C ASN A 319 -6.52 -12.95 3.13
N LYS A 320 -7.52 -13.75 2.73
CA LYS A 320 -8.38 -14.49 3.66
C LYS A 320 -7.58 -15.47 4.52
N LEU A 321 -6.64 -16.21 3.93
CA LEU A 321 -5.77 -17.12 4.68
C LEU A 321 -4.88 -16.38 5.68
N LEU A 322 -4.24 -15.28 5.27
CA LEU A 322 -3.45 -14.45 6.20
C LEU A 322 -4.30 -13.87 7.33
N MET A 323 -5.53 -13.45 7.03
CA MET A 323 -6.48 -12.98 8.04
C MET A 323 -6.91 -14.09 9.00
N LEU A 324 -7.11 -15.32 8.52
CA LEU A 324 -7.39 -16.49 9.37
C LEU A 324 -6.20 -16.82 10.29
N VAL A 325 -4.96 -16.72 9.79
CA VAL A 325 -3.75 -16.85 10.61
C VAL A 325 -3.74 -15.82 11.73
N LEU A 326 -3.96 -14.53 11.42
CA LEU A 326 -4.05 -13.48 12.43
C LEU A 326 -5.18 -13.74 13.44
N ALA A 327 -6.37 -14.09 12.96
CA ALA A 327 -7.54 -14.35 13.80
C ALA A 327 -7.30 -15.53 14.76
N ALA A 328 -6.69 -16.62 14.29
CA ALA A 328 -6.38 -17.78 15.11
C ALA A 328 -5.37 -17.42 16.22
N VAL A 329 -4.31 -16.68 15.87
CA VAL A 329 -3.29 -16.26 16.85
C VAL A 329 -3.89 -15.30 17.89
N ILE A 330 -4.67 -14.31 17.46
CA ILE A 330 -5.35 -13.37 18.36
C ILE A 330 -6.33 -14.12 19.28
N LYS A 331 -7.11 -15.06 18.73
CA LYS A 331 -8.09 -15.86 19.49
C LYS A 331 -7.43 -16.78 20.51
N ALA A 332 -6.22 -17.28 20.22
CA ALA A 332 -5.45 -18.10 21.14
C ALA A 332 -4.94 -17.31 22.36
N GLY A 333 -4.78 -16.00 22.21
CA GLY A 333 -4.36 -15.08 23.27
C GLY A 333 -2.91 -15.31 23.71
N ALA A 334 -2.44 -14.45 24.62
CA ALA A 334 -1.03 -14.43 25.05
C ALA A 334 -0.54 -15.76 25.65
N SER A 335 -1.42 -16.56 26.24
CA SER A 335 -1.07 -17.86 26.83
C SER A 335 -0.71 -18.92 25.79
N ARG A 336 -1.20 -18.79 24.54
CA ARG A 336 -1.08 -19.85 23.53
C ARG A 336 -0.68 -19.37 22.14
N GLU A 337 -0.53 -18.06 21.95
CA GLU A 337 -0.01 -17.42 20.74
C GLU A 337 1.31 -18.07 20.27
N HIS A 338 2.26 -18.29 21.17
CA HIS A 338 3.56 -18.86 20.82
C HIS A 338 3.47 -20.32 20.34
N GLU A 339 2.51 -21.09 20.87
CA GLU A 339 2.29 -22.48 20.45
C GLU A 339 1.75 -22.52 19.02
N ILE A 340 0.69 -21.75 18.74
CA ILE A 340 0.08 -21.70 17.40
C ILE A 340 1.07 -21.16 16.38
N LEU A 341 1.79 -20.07 16.69
CA LEU A 341 2.81 -19.53 15.80
C LEU A 341 3.91 -20.56 15.52
N ALA A 342 4.35 -21.33 16.51
CA ALA A 342 5.35 -22.37 16.29
C ALA A 342 4.82 -23.51 15.40
N GLU A 343 3.55 -23.90 15.59
CA GLU A 343 2.88 -24.97 14.84
C GLU A 343 2.75 -24.65 13.35
N ILE A 344 2.26 -23.45 13.01
CA ILE A 344 1.97 -23.06 11.62
C ILE A 344 3.15 -22.36 10.90
N ARG A 345 4.29 -22.18 11.59
CA ARG A 345 5.44 -21.37 11.12
C ARG A 345 5.88 -21.74 9.71
N ASP A 346 6.16 -23.02 9.49
CA ASP A 346 6.79 -23.48 8.26
C ASP A 346 5.82 -23.37 7.07
N ALA A 347 4.53 -23.67 7.30
CA ALA A 347 3.46 -23.49 6.32
C ALA A 347 3.25 -22.01 5.96
N VAL A 348 3.20 -21.11 6.96
CA VAL A 348 3.04 -19.67 6.72
C VAL A 348 4.22 -19.09 5.94
N PHE A 349 5.46 -19.45 6.27
CA PHE A 349 6.62 -18.94 5.54
C PHE A 349 6.74 -19.52 4.14
N ALA A 350 6.40 -20.80 3.94
CA ALA A 350 6.32 -21.39 2.61
C ALA A 350 5.24 -20.70 1.76
N PHE A 351 4.06 -20.47 2.34
CA PHE A 351 2.95 -19.76 1.71
C PHE A 351 3.35 -18.33 1.31
N ILE A 352 3.88 -17.53 2.25
CA ILE A 352 4.28 -16.14 1.95
C ILE A 352 5.32 -16.13 0.83
N ARG A 353 6.34 -17.00 0.87
CA ARG A 353 7.36 -17.10 -0.17
C ARG A 353 6.77 -17.50 -1.53
N LYS A 354 5.80 -18.41 -1.58
CA LYS A 354 5.09 -18.83 -2.80
C LYS A 354 4.31 -17.67 -3.41
N MET A 355 3.73 -16.81 -2.58
CA MET A 355 2.87 -15.70 -3.00
C MET A 355 3.61 -14.38 -3.29
N GLU A 356 4.81 -14.19 -2.72
CA GLU A 356 5.62 -12.97 -2.82
C GLU A 356 5.89 -12.49 -4.27
N PRO A 357 6.25 -13.37 -5.23
CA PRO A 357 6.47 -12.96 -6.62
C PRO A 357 5.20 -12.48 -7.33
N LYS A 358 4.03 -12.95 -6.90
CA LYS A 358 2.73 -12.64 -7.52
C LYS A 358 2.20 -11.26 -7.11
N ARG A 359 2.73 -10.64 -6.04
CA ARG A 359 2.32 -9.31 -5.52
C ARG A 359 0.81 -9.17 -5.27
N VAL A 360 0.18 -10.25 -4.83
CA VAL A 360 -1.28 -10.33 -4.59
C VAL A 360 -1.68 -10.22 -3.11
N MET A 361 -0.69 -10.30 -2.22
CA MET A 361 -0.93 -10.20 -0.77
C MET A 361 -1.00 -8.73 -0.33
N ASP A 362 -1.90 -8.45 0.60
CA ASP A 362 -1.93 -7.18 1.34
C ASP A 362 -0.68 -7.08 2.22
N THR A 363 0.16 -6.11 1.88
CA THR A 363 1.41 -5.84 2.59
C THR A 363 1.22 -5.52 4.06
N MET A 364 0.08 -4.93 4.47
CA MET A 364 -0.23 -4.70 5.88
C MET A 364 -0.49 -6.01 6.62
N LEU A 365 -1.21 -6.96 6.00
CA LEU A 365 -1.44 -8.28 6.59
C LEU A 365 -0.12 -9.05 6.72
N VAL A 366 0.71 -9.03 5.68
CA VAL A 366 2.06 -9.63 5.72
C VAL A 366 2.88 -9.04 6.87
N SER A 367 2.89 -7.71 7.03
CA SER A 367 3.56 -7.05 8.16
C SER A 367 3.05 -7.51 9.51
N ARG A 368 1.73 -7.53 9.71
CA ARG A 368 1.13 -7.96 10.99
C ARG A 368 1.52 -9.39 11.32
N VAL A 369 1.46 -10.30 10.34
CA VAL A 369 1.85 -11.70 10.52
C VAL A 369 3.33 -11.81 10.87
N ARG A 370 4.22 -11.13 10.13
CA ARG A 370 5.67 -11.19 10.39
C ARG A 370 6.05 -10.58 11.73
N ILE A 371 5.40 -9.49 12.15
CA ILE A 371 5.61 -8.90 13.47
C ILE A 371 5.27 -9.89 14.58
N LEU A 372 4.19 -10.68 14.47
CA LEU A 372 3.87 -11.72 15.45
C LEU A 372 4.98 -12.76 15.57
N TYR A 373 5.54 -13.22 14.45
CA TYR A 373 6.66 -14.17 14.47
C TYR A 373 7.92 -13.57 15.10
N ILE A 374 8.28 -12.34 14.75
CA ILE A 374 9.49 -11.71 15.30
C ILE A 374 9.28 -11.42 16.79
N ARG A 375 8.09 -10.96 17.23
CA ARG A 375 7.79 -10.75 18.66
C ARG A 375 7.78 -12.06 19.44
N SER A 376 7.29 -13.15 18.85
CA SER A 376 7.39 -14.49 19.43
C SER A 376 8.85 -14.93 19.61
N LEU A 377 9.72 -14.59 18.66
CA LEU A 377 11.16 -14.79 18.78
C LEU A 377 11.78 -13.91 19.89
N LEU A 378 11.43 -12.61 19.95
CA LEU A 378 11.90 -11.69 20.99
C LEU A 378 11.54 -12.16 22.39
N ALA A 379 10.32 -12.67 22.58
CA ALA A 379 9.85 -13.15 23.89
C ALA A 379 10.68 -14.34 24.40
N ARG A 380 11.28 -15.13 23.50
CA ARG A 380 12.04 -16.34 23.82
C ARG A 380 13.55 -16.14 23.86
N SER A 381 14.05 -15.01 23.38
CA SER A 381 15.49 -14.73 23.21
C SER A 381 15.91 -13.46 23.95
N PRO A 382 16.48 -13.55 25.16
CA PRO A 382 16.90 -12.38 25.93
C PRO A 382 17.98 -11.55 25.21
N GLU A 383 18.82 -12.17 24.40
CA GLU A 383 19.84 -11.50 23.57
C GLU A 383 19.24 -10.51 22.57
N LEU A 384 18.00 -10.74 22.12
CA LEU A 384 17.31 -9.82 21.22
C LEU A 384 16.60 -8.70 21.97
N GLN A 385 16.14 -8.94 23.20
CA GLN A 385 15.49 -7.91 24.04
C GLN A 385 16.46 -6.79 24.43
N SER A 386 17.76 -7.10 24.48
CA SER A 386 18.82 -6.11 24.78
C SER A 386 19.14 -5.17 23.61
N ILE A 387 18.57 -5.38 22.42
CA ILE A 387 18.83 -4.56 21.25
C ILE A 387 18.26 -3.15 21.48
N LYS A 388 19.13 -2.15 21.44
CA LYS A 388 18.71 -0.75 21.51
C LYS A 388 18.12 -0.32 20.17
N VAL A 389 16.87 0.11 20.19
CA VAL A 389 16.15 0.59 19.00
C VAL A 389 16.07 2.11 19.01
N SER A 390 16.23 2.73 17.84
CA SER A 390 16.06 4.18 17.67
C SER A 390 14.63 4.60 18.01
N PRO A 391 14.44 5.69 18.75
CA PRO A 391 13.10 6.15 19.12
C PRO A 391 12.36 6.72 17.90
N VAL A 392 11.03 6.87 18.00
CA VAL A 392 10.19 7.22 16.85
C VAL A 392 10.56 8.56 16.22
N GLU A 393 11.07 9.51 17.02
CA GLU A 393 11.41 10.85 16.56
C GLU A 393 12.57 10.85 15.56
N CYS A 394 13.43 9.83 15.59
CA CYS A 394 14.50 9.66 14.59
C CYS A 394 13.96 9.35 13.20
N PHE A 395 12.72 8.84 13.11
CA PHE A 395 12.06 8.51 11.85
C PHE A 395 11.12 9.61 11.37
N LEU A 396 10.99 10.74 12.08
CA LEU A 396 10.10 11.84 11.73
C LEU A 396 10.90 13.13 11.53
N GLU A 397 10.85 13.71 10.32
CA GLU A 397 11.57 14.93 9.99
C GLU A 397 10.84 16.17 10.53
N LYS A 398 11.55 17.05 11.24
CA LYS A 398 10.98 18.30 11.77
C LYS A 398 10.58 19.23 10.62
N PRO A 399 9.38 19.85 10.64
CA PRO A 399 8.83 20.62 9.51
C PRO A 399 9.65 21.88 9.13
N ASN A 400 10.59 22.32 9.97
CA ASN A 400 11.44 23.50 9.76
C ASN A 400 12.92 23.20 9.52
N SER A 401 13.31 21.98 9.13
CA SER A 401 14.66 21.67 8.62
C SER A 401 14.88 22.23 7.20
N GLY A 402 14.69 23.54 7.05
CA GLY A 402 15.08 24.26 5.84
C GLY A 402 16.60 24.24 5.71
N ARG A 403 17.11 23.40 4.81
CA ARG A 403 18.39 23.60 4.09
C ARG A 403 19.56 23.98 5.02
N SER A 404 20.08 23.02 5.77
CA SER A 404 21.47 23.10 6.24
C SER A 404 22.39 23.01 5.02
N ARG A 405 22.71 24.16 4.44
CA ARG A 405 23.89 24.30 3.59
C ARG A 405 25.07 23.79 4.41
N SER A 406 25.74 22.78 3.87
CA SER A 406 27.09 22.40 4.22
C SER A 406 27.99 23.64 4.23
N SER A 407 28.21 24.21 5.41
CA SER A 407 29.26 25.19 5.66
C SER A 407 30.34 24.53 6.49
N SER A 408 31.45 24.24 5.81
CA SER A 408 32.74 23.98 6.42
C SER A 408 33.17 25.17 7.31
N ARG A 409 33.86 24.84 8.41
CA ARG A 409 34.54 25.71 9.40
C ARG A 409 33.70 26.16 10.61
N SER A 410 33.84 25.40 11.70
CA SER A 410 34.45 25.92 12.95
C SER A 410 34.59 24.78 13.96
N ASN A 411 35.83 24.36 14.22
CA ASN A 411 36.17 23.61 15.43
C ASN A 411 36.28 24.62 16.57
N SER A 412 35.54 24.40 17.66
CA SER A 412 35.83 25.00 18.97
C SER A 412 35.68 23.90 20.02
N PRO A 413 36.67 23.69 20.90
CA PRO A 413 36.69 22.61 21.87
C PRO A 413 36.02 23.07 23.16
N GLY A 414 34.86 22.53 23.49
CA GLY A 414 34.21 22.81 24.77
C GLY A 414 32.83 22.21 24.86
N ARG A 415 32.72 21.07 25.56
CA ARG A 415 31.54 20.21 25.79
C ARG A 415 31.21 19.26 24.65
N SER A 416 31.65 18.01 24.80
CA SER A 416 31.19 16.89 23.99
C SER A 416 29.76 16.48 24.38
N PRO A 417 28.77 16.53 23.47
CA PRO A 417 27.64 15.63 23.56
C PRO A 417 28.13 14.23 23.21
N VAL A 418 27.71 13.24 24.00
CA VAL A 418 27.96 11.81 23.77
C VAL A 418 27.58 11.48 22.31
N ARG A 419 28.59 11.11 21.52
CA ARG A 419 28.38 10.68 20.14
C ARG A 419 27.63 9.35 20.16
N TYR A 420 26.33 9.39 19.93
CA TYR A 420 25.67 8.27 19.26
C TYR A 420 26.21 8.22 17.84
N VAL A 421 26.55 7.03 17.37
CA VAL A 421 26.88 6.77 15.97
C VAL A 421 25.59 7.05 15.20
N ASP A 422 25.43 8.29 14.75
CA ASP A 422 24.26 8.73 14.00
C ASP A 422 24.45 8.22 12.56
N GLU A 423 23.99 7.00 12.33
CA GLU A 423 23.58 6.59 10.99
C GLU A 423 22.46 7.56 10.64
N GLN A 424 22.77 8.57 9.82
CA GLN A 424 21.88 9.69 9.51
C GLN A 424 20.66 9.16 8.74
N ILE A 425 19.68 8.62 9.47
CA ILE A 425 18.41 8.15 8.92
C ILE A 425 17.71 9.41 8.39
N GLN A 426 17.52 9.49 7.09
CA GLN A 426 16.66 10.50 6.51
C GLN A 426 15.25 10.26 7.08
N GLY A 427 14.73 11.20 7.86
CA GLY A 427 13.42 11.05 8.51
C GLY A 427 12.26 11.16 7.51
N PHE A 428 11.10 10.59 7.86
CA PHE A 428 9.86 10.75 7.12
C PHE A 428 9.34 12.18 7.26
N LYS A 429 9.14 12.86 6.14
CA LYS A 429 8.69 14.25 6.13
C LYS A 429 7.17 14.35 6.06
N VAL A 430 6.56 14.90 7.11
CA VAL A 430 5.12 15.15 7.15
C VAL A 430 4.80 16.50 6.49
N ASN A 431 4.41 16.49 5.20
CA ASN A 431 4.14 17.70 4.42
C ASN A 431 2.75 18.28 4.69
N ILE A 432 2.55 18.91 5.85
CA ILE A 432 1.30 19.61 6.17
C ILE A 432 1.54 21.11 6.15
N LYS A 433 1.31 21.73 4.98
CA LYS A 433 1.29 23.19 4.88
C LYS A 433 0.08 23.73 5.66
N PRO A 434 0.26 24.71 6.57
CA PRO A 434 -0.83 25.60 6.92
C PRO A 434 -1.18 26.38 5.65
N GLU A 435 -2.44 26.37 5.20
CA GLU A 435 -2.82 27.26 4.10
C GLU A 435 -2.56 28.70 4.53
N LYS A 436 -1.52 29.32 3.95
CA LYS A 436 -1.37 30.77 4.00
C LYS A 436 -2.58 31.34 3.28
N LYS A 437 -3.55 31.84 4.05
CA LYS A 437 -4.70 32.58 3.55
C LYS A 437 -4.20 33.70 2.64
N SER A 438 -4.26 33.48 1.34
CA SER A 438 -4.09 34.56 0.37
C SER A 438 -5.26 35.51 0.61
N LYS A 439 -4.99 36.82 0.75
CA LYS A 439 -6.04 37.83 0.98
C LYS A 439 -7.16 37.74 -0.07
N LEU A 440 -6.83 37.25 -1.26
CA LEU A 440 -7.76 36.98 -2.36
C LEU A 440 -8.73 35.81 -2.12
N SER A 441 -8.32 34.73 -1.41
CA SER A 441 -9.25 33.62 -1.11
C SER A 441 -10.28 34.01 -0.04
N SER A 442 -9.92 34.92 0.88
CA SER A 442 -10.88 35.45 1.87
C SER A 442 -11.96 36.33 1.24
N VAL A 443 -11.61 37.05 0.16
CA VAL A 443 -12.56 37.91 -0.58
C VAL A 443 -13.47 37.06 -1.46
N VAL A 444 -12.92 36.05 -2.14
CA VAL A 444 -13.72 35.12 -2.97
C VAL A 444 -14.68 34.27 -2.12
N SER A 445 -14.28 33.89 -0.90
CA SER A 445 -15.15 33.15 0.04
C SER A 445 -16.29 34.02 0.58
N ARG A 446 -16.04 35.32 0.82
CA ARG A 446 -17.09 36.29 1.18
C ARG A 446 -18.09 36.56 0.05
N ILE A 447 -17.63 36.58 -1.20
CA ILE A 447 -18.50 36.83 -2.37
C ILE A 447 -19.43 35.63 -2.67
N ARG A 448 -19.06 34.41 -2.25
CA ARG A 448 -19.86 33.19 -2.46
C ARG A 448 -20.80 32.84 -1.30
N GLY A 449 -20.86 33.66 -0.24
CA GLY A 449 -21.82 33.45 0.87
C GLY A 449 -21.53 32.23 1.75
N PHE A 450 -20.28 31.78 1.84
CA PHE A 450 -19.89 30.79 2.83
C PHE A 450 -19.61 31.50 4.16
N ASP A 451 -20.40 31.16 5.19
CA ASP A 451 -20.26 31.71 6.53
C ASP A 451 -18.84 31.51 7.07
N GLN A 452 -18.34 32.56 7.71
CA GLN A 452 -16.94 32.76 8.08
C GLN A 452 -16.48 31.82 9.24
N ASP A 453 -17.38 30.99 9.77
CA ASP A 453 -17.14 30.12 10.93
C ASP A 453 -16.90 28.64 10.59
N THR A 454 -17.28 28.17 9.39
CA THR A 454 -17.04 26.77 8.99
C THR A 454 -15.60 26.52 8.51
N LEU A 455 -14.82 27.57 8.27
CA LEU A 455 -13.44 27.50 7.75
C LEU A 455 -12.36 27.82 8.82
N ARG A 456 -12.72 27.73 10.10
CA ARG A 456 -11.74 27.80 11.22
C ARG A 456 -11.24 26.42 11.64
N GLN A 457 -11.87 25.34 11.18
CA GLN A 457 -11.45 23.96 11.44
C GLN A 457 -11.03 23.29 10.13
N GLN A 458 -9.76 23.50 9.78
CA GLN A 458 -9.12 22.97 8.59
C GLN A 458 -8.94 21.45 8.72
N GLN A 459 -9.95 20.65 8.35
CA GLN A 459 -9.86 19.20 8.26
C GLN A 459 -8.88 18.79 7.15
N VAL A 460 -7.94 17.90 7.47
CA VAL A 460 -7.09 17.24 6.46
C VAL A 460 -8.00 16.48 5.50
N THR A 461 -8.12 16.94 4.25
CA THR A 461 -8.98 16.29 3.24
C THR A 461 -8.55 14.83 3.03
N GLY A 462 -9.49 13.92 2.84
CA GLY A 462 -9.21 12.49 2.65
C GLY A 462 -8.20 12.15 1.54
N GLY A 463 -8.13 12.97 0.48
CA GLY A 463 -7.10 12.84 -0.56
C GLY A 463 -5.67 13.07 -0.05
N LYS A 464 -5.48 14.04 0.85
CA LYS A 464 -4.18 14.35 1.46
C LYS A 464 -3.75 13.30 2.47
N LEU A 465 -4.70 12.69 3.19
CA LEU A 465 -4.41 11.53 4.05
C LEU A 465 -3.87 10.35 3.22
N ARG A 466 -4.44 10.10 2.04
CA ARG A 466 -3.99 9.05 1.13
C ARG A 466 -2.57 9.31 0.60
N GLU A 467 -2.28 10.54 0.21
CA GLU A 467 -0.94 10.96 -0.21
C GLU A 467 0.09 10.71 0.91
N ILE A 468 -0.22 11.16 2.14
CA ILE A 468 0.66 10.94 3.31
C ILE A 468 0.86 9.44 3.59
N GLN A 469 -0.20 8.64 3.45
CA GLN A 469 -0.13 7.19 3.62
C GLN A 469 0.77 6.53 2.56
N GLU A 470 0.69 6.96 1.30
CA GLU A 470 1.54 6.47 0.22
C GLU A 470 3.01 6.92 0.35
N GLU A 471 3.26 8.16 0.77
CA GLU A 471 4.60 8.66 1.09
C GLU A 471 5.20 7.88 2.27
N ALA A 472 4.41 7.67 3.34
CA ALA A 472 4.81 6.87 4.50
C ALA A 472 5.11 5.42 4.10
N LYS A 473 4.28 4.83 3.23
CA LYS A 473 4.56 3.51 2.66
C LYS A 473 5.89 3.48 1.95
N SER A 474 6.12 4.41 1.03
CA SER A 474 7.36 4.48 0.25
C SER A 474 8.60 4.64 1.14
N PHE A 475 8.50 5.42 2.22
CA PHE A 475 9.56 5.59 3.21
C PHE A 475 9.91 4.30 3.98
N ALA A 476 8.91 3.50 4.31
CA ALA A 476 9.09 2.31 5.13
C ALA A 476 9.60 1.08 4.34
N VAL A 477 9.48 1.10 3.02
CA VAL A 477 9.96 0.01 2.16
C VAL A 477 11.46 -0.23 2.38
N GLY A 478 11.82 -1.44 2.79
CA GLY A 478 13.20 -1.85 3.05
C GLY A 478 13.85 -1.22 4.31
N ASN A 479 13.12 -0.44 5.10
CA ASN A 479 13.67 0.23 6.27
C ASN A 479 13.73 -0.71 7.49
N LYS A 480 14.89 -1.35 7.68
CA LYS A 480 15.12 -2.32 8.78
C LYS A 480 15.11 -1.68 10.17
N ALA A 481 15.58 -0.44 10.30
CA ALA A 481 15.58 0.28 11.56
C ALA A 481 14.14 0.59 12.00
N LEU A 482 13.28 1.00 11.06
CA LEU A 482 11.86 1.19 11.31
C LEU A 482 11.16 -0.14 11.61
N ALA A 483 11.51 -1.22 10.91
CA ALA A 483 11.02 -2.56 11.21
C ALA A 483 11.33 -2.96 12.66
N ALA A 484 12.55 -2.69 13.14
CA ALA A 484 12.93 -2.93 14.52
C ALA A 484 12.07 -2.12 15.50
N LEU A 485 11.79 -0.85 15.22
CA LEU A 485 10.89 -0.02 16.04
C LEU A 485 9.51 -0.66 16.19
N PHE A 486 8.92 -1.14 15.09
CA PHE A 486 7.59 -1.76 15.09
C PHE A 486 7.53 -3.08 15.88
N VAL A 487 8.59 -3.89 15.83
CA VAL A 487 8.60 -5.17 16.54
C VAL A 487 8.79 -4.95 18.04
N HIS A 488 9.70 -4.05 18.43
CA HIS A 488 10.06 -3.79 19.83
C HIS A 488 9.09 -2.87 20.57
N THR A 489 8.27 -2.10 19.84
CA THR A 489 7.32 -1.16 20.45
C THR A 489 5.88 -1.65 20.25
N PRO A 490 5.04 -1.72 21.31
CA PRO A 490 3.62 -2.00 21.16
C PRO A 490 2.93 -1.00 20.22
N ALA A 491 1.98 -1.45 19.40
CA ALA A 491 1.36 -0.60 18.39
C ALA A 491 0.64 0.62 18.99
N GLY A 492 -0.06 0.45 20.11
CA GLY A 492 -0.73 1.55 20.82
C GLY A 492 0.24 2.60 21.38
N GLU A 493 1.43 2.16 21.80
CA GLU A 493 2.51 3.04 22.26
C GLU A 493 3.06 3.86 21.10
N LEU A 494 3.41 3.18 19.99
CA LEU A 494 3.95 3.84 18.81
C LEU A 494 2.97 4.87 18.24
N GLN A 495 1.68 4.53 18.17
CA GLN A 495 0.65 5.45 17.73
C GLN A 495 0.48 6.65 18.67
N ARG A 496 0.68 6.46 19.99
CA ARG A 496 0.67 7.57 20.96
C ARG A 496 1.89 8.48 20.79
N GLN A 497 3.07 7.93 20.54
CA GLN A 497 4.28 8.72 20.32
C GLN A 497 4.20 9.54 19.02
N ILE A 498 3.70 8.95 17.93
CA ILE A 498 3.47 9.68 16.67
C ILE A 498 2.46 10.82 16.88
N ARG A 499 1.35 10.55 17.59
CA ARG A 499 0.37 11.58 17.94
C ARG A 499 0.99 12.72 18.75
N SER A 500 1.79 12.38 19.76
CA SER A 500 2.47 13.38 20.61
C SER A 500 3.42 14.24 19.77
N TRP A 501 4.24 13.62 18.92
CA TRP A 501 5.15 14.32 18.02
C TRP A 501 4.40 15.23 17.04
N LEU A 502 3.27 14.79 16.47
CA LEU A 502 2.44 15.61 15.58
C LEU A 502 1.86 16.83 16.31
N ALA A 503 1.40 16.66 17.55
CA ALA A 503 0.85 17.76 18.35
C ALA A 503 1.92 18.80 18.71
N GLU A 504 3.16 18.35 18.96
CA GLU A 504 4.31 19.21 19.27
C GLU A 504 4.83 19.99 18.05
N ASN A 505 4.80 19.39 16.85
CA ASN A 505 5.40 19.99 15.65
C ASN A 505 4.41 20.78 14.78
N PHE A 506 3.10 20.60 14.98
CA PHE A 506 2.04 21.26 14.22
C PHE A 506 1.02 21.91 15.16
N GLU A 507 1.33 23.11 15.65
CA GLU A 507 0.51 23.86 16.62
C GLU A 507 -0.96 24.07 16.20
N PHE A 508 -1.24 24.17 14.89
CA PHE A 508 -2.63 24.32 14.41
C PHE A 508 -3.47 23.03 14.55
N LEU A 509 -2.83 21.86 14.70
CA LEU A 509 -3.52 20.60 15.01
C LEU A 509 -3.86 20.48 16.50
N SER A 510 -3.21 21.27 17.36
CA SER A 510 -3.35 21.22 18.83
C SER A 510 -4.18 22.36 19.43
N VAL A 511 -4.67 23.31 18.62
CA VAL A 511 -5.58 24.37 19.12
C VAL A 511 -6.88 23.75 19.63
N THR A 512 -7.01 23.64 20.95
CA THR A 512 -8.26 23.44 21.67
C THR A 512 -9.15 24.65 21.44
N GLY A 513 -10.03 24.57 20.44
CA GLY A 513 -11.20 25.44 20.36
C GLY A 513 -12.14 25.07 21.49
N ASP A 514 -12.07 25.83 22.57
CA ASP A 514 -13.14 25.91 23.56
C ASP A 514 -14.41 26.30 22.80
N GLU A 515 -15.50 25.53 22.99
CA GLU A 515 -16.76 25.60 22.24
C GLU A 515 -16.81 24.91 20.85
N ALA A 516 -16.48 23.62 20.79
CA ALA A 516 -17.28 22.63 20.05
C ALA A 516 -16.74 21.22 20.31
N SER A 517 -17.56 20.39 20.94
CA SER A 517 -17.35 18.96 21.14
C SER A 517 -16.82 18.24 19.88
N GLY A 518 -15.56 17.81 19.89
CA GLY A 518 -15.07 16.62 19.14
C GLY A 518 -14.17 16.80 17.90
N GLY A 519 -13.82 18.01 17.45
CA GLY A 519 -13.25 18.20 16.09
C GLY A 519 -11.74 17.99 15.88
N THR A 520 -10.88 18.37 16.83
CA THR A 520 -9.41 18.46 16.60
C THR A 520 -8.66 17.19 16.98
N THR A 521 -9.08 16.49 18.04
CA THR A 521 -8.55 15.17 18.41
C THR A 521 -8.67 14.17 17.26
N GLY A 522 -9.75 14.23 16.48
CA GLY A 522 -9.97 13.35 15.34
C GLY A 522 -8.96 13.56 14.21
N GLN A 523 -8.46 14.77 13.97
CA GLN A 523 -7.50 15.00 12.89
C GLN A 523 -6.11 14.44 13.20
N LEU A 524 -5.66 14.61 14.44
CA LEU A 524 -4.40 14.03 14.92
C LEU A 524 -4.45 12.50 14.85
N GLU A 525 -5.59 11.92 15.23
CA GLU A 525 -5.83 10.48 15.15
C GLU A 525 -5.79 9.98 13.70
N LEU A 526 -6.53 10.63 12.79
CA LEU A 526 -6.54 10.29 11.36
C LEU A 526 -5.15 10.36 10.74
N LEU A 527 -4.39 11.41 11.04
CA LEU A 527 -3.04 11.59 10.51
C LEU A 527 -2.06 10.56 11.08
N SER A 528 -2.09 10.34 12.39
CA SER A 528 -1.24 9.33 13.03
C SER A 528 -1.54 7.92 12.50
N THR A 529 -2.80 7.63 12.22
CA THR A 529 -3.25 6.35 11.65
C THR A 529 -2.78 6.22 10.22
N ALA A 530 -2.92 7.25 9.39
CA ALA A 530 -2.43 7.24 8.00
C ALA A 530 -0.91 6.99 7.92
N ILE A 531 -0.13 7.62 8.80
CA ILE A 531 1.33 7.39 8.88
C ILE A 531 1.63 5.97 9.33
N MET A 532 0.99 5.50 10.42
CA MET A 532 1.16 4.15 10.94
C MET A 532 0.81 3.07 9.90
N ASP A 533 -0.32 3.22 9.21
CA ASP A 533 -0.79 2.28 8.19
C ASP A 533 0.12 2.31 6.96
N GLY A 534 0.56 3.49 6.55
CA GLY A 534 1.56 3.65 5.49
C GLY A 534 2.85 2.91 5.84
N TRP A 535 3.42 3.18 7.01
CA TRP A 535 4.62 2.48 7.48
C TRP A 535 4.43 0.97 7.56
N MET A 536 3.32 0.51 8.15
CA MET A 536 2.97 -0.91 8.20
C MET A 536 2.88 -1.54 6.82
N ALA A 537 2.27 -0.87 5.85
CA ALA A 537 2.20 -1.37 4.47
C ALA A 537 3.58 -1.42 3.82
N GLY A 538 4.44 -0.43 4.05
CA GLY A 538 5.79 -0.39 3.45
C GLY A 538 6.71 -1.46 4.02
N LEU A 539 6.65 -1.71 5.33
CA LEU A 539 7.48 -2.72 6.01
C LEU A 539 7.25 -4.15 5.51
N GLY A 540 6.06 -4.43 4.98
CA GLY A 540 5.64 -5.73 4.44
C GLY A 540 5.65 -5.78 2.92
N ALA A 541 6.17 -4.74 2.26
CA ALA A 541 6.32 -4.73 0.81
C ALA A 541 7.66 -5.38 0.42
N ALA A 542 7.58 -6.49 -0.31
CA ALA A 542 8.74 -7.22 -0.78
C ALA A 542 9.47 -6.50 -1.94
N LEU A 543 10.80 -6.57 -1.93
CA LEU A 543 11.69 -5.98 -2.94
C LEU A 543 12.60 -7.06 -3.54
N PRO A 544 12.14 -7.79 -4.58
CA PRO A 544 12.93 -8.83 -5.22
C PRO A 544 14.33 -8.34 -5.64
N PRO A 545 15.40 -9.13 -5.44
CA PRO A 545 15.41 -10.54 -5.02
C PRO A 545 15.25 -10.75 -3.50
N ASN A 546 15.17 -9.67 -2.72
CA ASN A 546 15.07 -9.74 -1.27
C ASN A 546 13.60 -9.77 -0.82
N THR A 547 13.39 -10.30 0.38
CA THR A 547 12.08 -10.21 1.03
C THR A 547 11.86 -8.80 1.63
N ASP A 548 10.68 -8.54 2.18
CA ASP A 548 10.34 -7.27 2.86
C ASP A 548 11.24 -6.96 4.08
N ALA A 549 11.13 -5.74 4.60
CA ALA A 549 11.98 -5.23 5.68
C ALA A 549 11.89 -6.10 6.95
N LEU A 550 10.70 -6.59 7.27
CA LEU A 550 10.47 -7.48 8.43
C LEU A 550 11.09 -8.86 8.22
N GLY A 551 11.10 -9.40 7.00
CA GLY A 551 11.79 -10.65 6.70
C GLY A 551 13.30 -10.56 6.79
N GLN A 552 13.85 -9.44 6.32
CA GLN A 552 15.28 -9.17 6.47
C GLN A 552 15.64 -9.07 7.96
N LEU A 553 14.84 -8.35 8.74
CA LEU A 553 15.01 -8.25 10.19
C LEU A 553 14.91 -9.62 10.89
N LEU A 554 13.92 -10.44 10.51
CA LEU A 554 13.75 -11.79 11.04
C LEU A 554 14.99 -12.66 10.76
N SER A 555 15.55 -12.56 9.55
CA SER A 555 16.80 -13.26 9.19
C SER A 555 17.98 -12.79 10.03
N GLU A 556 18.14 -11.48 10.24
CA GLU A 556 19.19 -10.92 11.11
C GLU A 556 19.04 -11.37 12.57
N TYR A 557 17.82 -11.35 13.09
CA TYR A 557 17.53 -11.76 14.47
C TYR A 557 17.75 -13.26 14.65
N ALA A 558 17.28 -14.09 13.72
CA ALA A 558 17.51 -15.53 13.75
C ALA A 558 19.01 -15.86 13.73
N LYS A 559 19.80 -15.20 12.88
CA LYS A 559 21.27 -15.35 12.85
C LYS A 559 21.90 -14.98 14.18
N ARG A 560 21.44 -13.90 14.82
CA ARG A 560 21.95 -13.45 16.13
C ARG A 560 21.65 -14.45 17.24
N VAL A 561 20.43 -14.97 17.30
CA VAL A 561 20.03 -16.05 18.23
C VAL A 561 20.89 -17.29 18.00
N PHE A 562 21.02 -17.72 16.75
CA PHE A 562 21.81 -18.91 16.40
C PHE A 562 23.29 -18.76 16.78
N THR A 563 23.86 -17.58 16.55
CA THR A 563 25.25 -17.28 16.91
C THR A 563 25.43 -17.24 18.44
N SER A 564 24.49 -16.66 19.17
CA SER A 564 24.48 -16.63 20.63
C SER A 564 24.42 -18.05 21.21
N GLN A 565 23.50 -18.87 20.71
CA GLN A 565 23.39 -20.27 21.13
C GLN A 565 24.65 -21.08 20.81
N LEU A 566 25.26 -20.86 19.64
CA LEU A 566 26.51 -21.50 19.28
C LEU A 566 27.67 -21.08 20.21
N GLN A 567 27.69 -19.84 20.70
CA GLN A 567 28.66 -19.39 21.70
C GLN A 567 28.45 -20.04 23.06
N HIS A 568 27.20 -20.31 23.47
CA HIS A 568 26.90 -21.02 24.71
C HIS A 568 27.24 -22.52 24.68
N LEU A 569 27.33 -23.12 23.48
CA LEU A 569 27.70 -24.52 23.29
C LEU A 569 29.22 -24.75 23.18
N LYS A 570 30.00 -23.69 22.96
CA LYS A 570 31.47 -23.70 22.97
C LYS A 570 31.98 -23.39 24.37
#